data_AF-A0A6B2Z8Z0-F1
#
_entry.id   AF-A0A6B2Z8Z0-F1
#
_cell.length_a   1.000
_cell.length_b   1.000
_cell.length_c   1.000
_cell.angle_alpha   90.00
_cell.angle_beta   90.00
_cell.angle_gamma   90.00
#
_symmetry.space_group_name_H-M   'P 1'
#
loop_
_entity.id
_entity.type
_entity.pdbx_description
1 polymer ?
#
loop_
_entity_poly.entity_id
_entity_poly.type
_entity_poly.pdbx_seq_one_letter_code
_entity_poly.pdbx_strand_id
1 'polypeptide(L)'
;MWTGLAVAVLAGALSFLSWDRADQVAGVISAVVGVAALGVGVYGALGPPRGPDVQVKATGGAMSRGGEANTGFIAPASTGTPGAVSVSDTGDAEADGGNANTGFRQG
;
A
#
# COMPACT_ATOMS: atom_id res chain seq x y z
N MET A 1 -18.17 0.49 -19.77
CA MET A 1 -18.08 -0.46 -18.63
C MET A 1 -19.41 -1.17 -18.32
N TRP A 2 -20.58 -0.59 -18.63
CA TRP A 2 -21.89 -1.22 -18.39
C TRP A 2 -22.24 -2.39 -19.32
N THR A 3 -21.80 -2.34 -20.57
CA THR A 3 -22.07 -3.40 -21.56
C THR A 3 -21.39 -4.72 -21.22
N GLY A 4 -20.17 -4.69 -20.66
CA GLY A 4 -19.47 -5.89 -20.21
C GLY A 4 -20.16 -6.59 -19.03
N LEU A 5 -20.69 -5.81 -18.09
CA LEU A 5 -21.44 -6.33 -16.94
C LEU A 5 -22.77 -6.95 -17.38
N ALA A 6 -23.47 -6.31 -18.33
CA ALA A 6 -24.71 -6.84 -18.90
C ALA A 6 -24.48 -8.18 -19.62
N VAL A 7 -23.40 -8.32 -20.38
CA VAL A 7 -23.05 -9.59 -21.07
C VAL A 7 -22.69 -10.69 -20.08
N ALA A 8 -21.95 -10.38 -19.00
CA ALA A 8 -21.59 -11.35 -17.97
C ALA A 8 -22.83 -11.90 -17.23
N VAL A 9 -23.79 -11.02 -16.90
CA VAL A 9 -25.05 -11.42 -16.26
C VAL A 9 -25.90 -12.26 -17.21
N LEU A 10 -26.01 -11.85 -18.47
CA LEU A 10 -26.80 -12.58 -19.48
C LEU A 10 -26.21 -13.97 -19.76
N ALA A 11 -24.88 -14.08 -19.86
CA ALA A 11 -24.18 -15.35 -20.05
C ALA A 11 -24.34 -16.29 -18.84
N GLY A 12 -24.29 -15.74 -17.62
CA GLY A 12 -24.61 -16.49 -16.40
C GLY A 12 -26.03 -17.03 -16.43
N ALA A 13 -27.02 -16.17 -16.72
CA ALA A 13 -28.43 -16.56 -16.80
C ALA A 13 -28.71 -17.63 -17.87
N LEU A 14 -28.11 -17.51 -19.06
CA LEU A 14 -28.25 -18.53 -20.12
C LEU A 14 -27.61 -19.87 -19.75
N SER A 15 -26.51 -19.86 -18.99
CA SER A 15 -25.84 -21.08 -18.53
C SER A 15 -26.72 -21.86 -17.53
N PHE A 16 -27.46 -21.15 -16.68
CA PHE A 16 -28.46 -21.75 -15.78
C PHE A 16 -29.69 -22.30 -16.52
N LEU A 17 -30.03 -21.74 -17.69
CA LEU A 17 -31.17 -22.20 -18.50
C LEU A 17 -30.85 -23.47 -19.31
N SER A 18 -29.56 -23.73 -19.62
CA SER A 18 -29.12 -24.95 -20.30
C SER A 18 -28.78 -26.06 -19.29
N TRP A 19 -29.80 -26.57 -18.60
CA TRP A 19 -29.72 -27.49 -17.46
C TRP A 19 -28.76 -28.70 -17.62
N ASP A 20 -28.53 -29.24 -18.83
CA ASP A 20 -27.55 -30.33 -19.07
C ASP A 20 -26.07 -29.90 -19.01
N ARG A 21 -25.76 -28.61 -19.13
CA ARG A 21 -24.40 -28.05 -18.95
C ARG A 21 -24.18 -27.43 -17.57
N ALA A 22 -25.22 -27.32 -16.75
CA ALA A 22 -25.18 -26.61 -15.49
C ALA A 22 -24.23 -27.25 -14.47
N ASP A 23 -24.18 -28.58 -14.37
CA ASP A 23 -23.27 -29.28 -13.45
C ASP A 23 -21.80 -29.07 -13.82
N GLN A 24 -21.49 -29.03 -15.12
CA GLN A 24 -20.13 -28.82 -15.60
C GLN A 24 -19.69 -27.37 -15.40
N VAL A 25 -20.60 -26.41 -15.59
CA VAL A 25 -20.35 -24.98 -15.36
C VAL A 25 -20.23 -24.67 -13.86
N ALA A 26 -21.03 -25.29 -13.01
CA ALA A 26 -20.96 -25.12 -11.56
C ALA A 26 -19.60 -25.56 -10.98
N GLY A 27 -19.05 -26.66 -11.49
CA GLY A 27 -17.70 -27.12 -11.13
C GLY A 27 -16.61 -26.12 -11.50
N VAL A 28 -16.67 -25.56 -12.72
CA VAL A 28 -15.70 -24.56 -13.20
C VAL A 28 -15.79 -23.26 -12.40
N ILE A 29 -17.00 -22.77 -12.12
CA ILE A 29 -17.19 -21.55 -11.32
C ILE A 29 -16.68 -21.77 -9.89
N SER A 30 -16.99 -22.92 -9.27
CA SER A 30 -16.51 -23.24 -7.93
C SER A 30 -14.99 -23.31 -7.87
N ALA A 31 -14.35 -23.86 -8.90
CA ALA A 31 -12.90 -23.87 -9.01
C ALA A 31 -12.33 -22.45 -9.14
N VAL A 32 -12.91 -21.59 -9.97
CA VAL A 32 -12.48 -20.19 -10.13
C VAL A 32 -12.64 -19.40 -8.84
N VAL A 33 -13.78 -19.55 -8.15
CA VAL A 33 -14.03 -18.90 -6.85
C VAL A 33 -13.05 -19.41 -5.80
N GLY A 34 -12.78 -20.72 -5.77
CA GLY A 34 -11.79 -21.31 -4.86
C GLY A 34 -10.38 -20.76 -5.09
N VAL A 35 -9.93 -20.71 -6.35
CA VAL A 35 -8.63 -20.14 -6.72
C VAL A 35 -8.56 -18.64 -6.40
N ALA A 36 -9.64 -17.89 -6.66
CA ALA A 36 -9.70 -16.47 -6.32
C ALA A 36 -9.65 -16.24 -4.80
N ALA A 37 -10.39 -17.03 -4.02
CA ALA A 37 -10.37 -16.96 -2.56
C ALA A 37 -8.99 -17.28 -1.99
N LEU A 38 -8.32 -18.32 -2.53
CA LEU A 38 -6.93 -18.64 -2.19
C LEU A 38 -5.97 -17.50 -2.57
N GLY A 39 -6.13 -16.92 -3.76
CA GLY A 39 -5.33 -15.79 -4.23
C GLY A 39 -5.47 -14.57 -3.32
N VAL A 40 -6.69 -14.22 -2.92
CA VAL A 40 -6.97 -13.13 -1.98
C VAL A 40 -6.39 -13.44 -0.59
N GLY A 41 -6.52 -14.69 -0.12
CA GLY A 41 -5.94 -15.13 1.14
C GLY A 41 -4.41 -15.00 1.17
N VAL A 42 -3.74 -15.46 0.11
CA VAL A 42 -2.28 -15.34 -0.04
C VAL A 42 -1.85 -13.88 -0.16
N TYR A 43 -2.57 -13.08 -0.95
CA TYR A 43 -2.29 -11.65 -1.09
C TYR A 43 -2.43 -10.90 0.24
N GLY A 44 -3.48 -11.19 1.00
CA GLY A 44 -3.69 -10.63 2.34
C GLY A 44 -2.62 -11.06 3.34
N ALA A 45 -2.14 -12.29 3.25
CA ALA A 45 -1.09 -12.83 4.13
C ALA A 45 0.30 -12.25 3.85
N LEU A 46 0.62 -11.98 2.58
CA LEU A 46 1.90 -11.37 2.19
C LEU A 46 1.98 -9.89 2.59
N GLY A 47 0.83 -9.22 2.71
CA GLY A 47 0.75 -7.81 3.04
C GLY A 47 1.35 -6.90 1.95
N PRO A 48 1.12 -5.58 2.02
CA PRO A 48 1.79 -4.66 1.12
C PRO A 48 3.31 -4.72 1.35
N PRO A 49 4.13 -4.62 0.28
CA PRO A 49 5.58 -4.55 0.43
C PRO A 49 5.93 -3.37 1.33
N ARG A 50 6.60 -3.64 2.44
CA ARG A 50 7.09 -2.61 3.36
C ARG A 50 8.20 -1.83 2.66
N GLY A 51 8.23 -0.52 2.85
CA GLY A 51 9.35 0.32 2.41
C GLY A 51 10.65 -0.11 3.10
N PRO A 52 11.81 0.39 2.64
CA PRO A 52 13.09 0.12 3.27
C PRO A 52 13.06 0.51 4.76
N ASP A 53 13.84 -0.20 5.58
CA ASP A 53 14.09 0.19 6.96
C ASP A 53 14.93 1.47 6.97
N VAL A 54 14.51 2.46 7.76
CA VAL A 54 15.14 3.77 7.83
C VAL A 54 15.82 3.93 9.19
N GLN A 55 17.13 4.13 9.18
CA GLN A 55 17.91 4.42 10.37
C GLN A 55 18.53 5.81 10.26
N VAL A 56 18.17 6.69 11.18
CA VAL A 56 18.73 8.04 11.31
C VAL A 56 19.52 8.10 12.61
N LYS A 57 20.82 8.43 12.52
CA LYS A 57 21.72 8.46 13.67
C LYS A 57 22.66 9.65 13.62
N ALA A 58 23.04 10.14 14.80
CA ALA A 58 24.11 11.13 14.96
C ALA A 58 23.91 12.38 14.08
N THR A 59 22.68 12.89 14.02
CA THR A 59 22.38 14.09 13.23
C THR A 59 22.74 15.35 14.02
N GLY A 60 23.24 16.37 13.33
CA GLY A 60 23.52 17.67 13.93
C GLY A 60 22.25 18.49 14.14
N GLY A 61 22.39 19.63 14.82
CA GLY A 61 21.28 20.57 15.00
C GLY A 61 20.83 21.21 13.69
N ALA A 62 19.52 21.47 13.57
CA ALA A 62 18.92 22.16 12.43
C ALA A 62 18.23 23.44 12.90
N MET A 63 18.66 24.60 12.40
CA MET A 63 18.01 25.87 12.68
C MET A 63 17.47 26.50 11.40
N SER A 64 16.17 26.78 11.35
CA SER A 64 15.51 27.47 10.24
C SER A 64 15.06 28.87 10.67
N ARG A 65 15.25 29.88 9.79
CA ARG A 65 14.72 31.24 9.95
C ARG A 65 14.02 31.66 8.66
N GLY A 66 12.79 31.18 8.46
CA GLY A 66 11.95 31.49 7.29
C GLY A 66 11.98 30.48 6.14
N GLY A 67 12.33 29.22 6.38
CA GLY A 67 12.44 28.21 5.33
C GLY A 67 12.44 26.76 5.83
N GLU A 68 13.05 25.83 5.09
CA GLU A 68 13.16 24.43 5.50
C GLU A 68 14.63 24.07 5.79
N ALA A 69 14.90 23.62 7.01
CA ALA A 69 16.21 23.14 7.45
C ALA A 69 16.09 21.66 7.82
N ASN A 70 16.88 20.79 7.21
CA ASN A 70 16.84 19.37 7.49
C ASN A 70 18.25 18.77 7.58
N THR A 71 18.61 18.24 8.75
CA THR A 71 19.81 17.42 8.97
C THR A 71 19.48 15.94 9.16
N GLY A 72 18.18 15.60 9.20
CA GLY A 72 17.68 14.23 9.25
C GLY A 72 17.16 13.73 7.89
N PHE A 73 16.20 12.81 7.93
CA PHE A 73 15.61 12.18 6.75
C PHE A 73 14.15 12.57 6.54
N ILE A 74 13.78 12.87 5.29
CA ILE A 74 12.39 13.10 4.88
C ILE A 74 12.01 12.02 3.86
N ALA A 75 11.03 11.19 4.22
CA ALA A 75 10.47 10.19 3.31
C ALA A 75 9.54 10.85 2.28
N PRO A 76 9.71 10.58 0.97
CA PRO A 76 8.80 11.08 -0.05
C PRO A 76 7.36 10.59 0.16
N ALA A 77 6.36 11.44 -0.06
CA ALA A 77 4.94 11.07 0.01
C ALA A 77 4.55 9.92 -0.94
N SER A 78 5.33 9.72 -2.02
CA SER A 78 5.15 8.65 -3.00
C SER A 78 5.74 7.31 -2.59
N THR A 79 6.58 7.27 -1.54
CA THR A 79 7.08 6.02 -0.97
C THR A 79 6.06 5.49 0.03
N GLY A 80 5.65 4.23 -0.11
CA GLY A 80 4.75 3.57 0.83
C GLY A 80 5.31 3.57 2.26
N THR A 81 4.48 3.18 3.24
CA THR A 81 4.87 3.15 4.66
C THR A 81 6.26 2.51 4.81
N PRO A 82 7.24 3.23 5.41
CA PRO A 82 8.54 2.66 5.70
C PRO A 82 8.41 1.37 6.49
N GLY A 83 9.45 0.54 6.46
CA GLY A 83 9.56 -0.59 7.37
C GLY A 83 9.76 -0.12 8.82
N ALA A 84 10.80 -0.60 9.48
CA ALA A 84 11.18 -0.08 10.78
C ALA A 84 11.86 1.29 10.65
N VAL A 85 11.43 2.27 11.45
CA VAL A 85 12.10 3.58 11.57
C VAL A 85 12.79 3.64 12.94
N SER A 86 14.11 3.79 12.92
CA SER A 86 14.93 3.94 14.13
C SER A 86 15.68 5.26 14.09
N VAL A 87 15.43 6.11 15.07
CA VAL A 87 16.09 7.42 15.22
C VAL A 87 16.84 7.44 16.54
N SER A 88 18.15 7.71 16.53
CA SER A 88 18.95 7.86 17.75
C SER A 88 19.97 9.00 17.62
N ASP A 89 20.38 9.56 18.76
CA ASP A 89 21.47 10.55 18.84
C ASP A 89 21.28 11.75 17.90
N THR A 90 20.08 12.34 17.87
CA THR A 90 19.78 13.50 17.01
C THR A 90 19.96 14.82 17.76
N GLY A 91 20.48 15.84 17.07
CA GLY A 91 20.63 17.19 17.59
C GLY A 91 19.31 17.98 17.66
N ASP A 92 19.41 19.22 18.16
CA ASP A 92 18.25 20.10 18.37
C ASP A 92 17.71 20.67 17.05
N ALA A 93 16.37 20.72 16.93
CA ALA A 93 15.67 21.32 15.79
C ALA A 93 14.95 22.59 16.25
N GLU A 94 15.29 23.74 15.68
CA GLU A 94 14.67 25.03 16.02
C GLU A 94 14.23 25.76 14.75
N ALA A 95 13.01 26.27 14.73
CA ALA A 95 12.45 26.95 13.56
C ALA A 95 11.76 28.25 13.96
N ASP A 96 12.31 29.37 13.52
CA ASP A 96 11.69 30.69 13.56
C ASP A 96 11.05 30.99 12.19
N GLY A 97 9.88 30.38 11.96
CA GLY A 97 9.16 30.42 10.70
C GLY A 97 9.66 29.35 9.71
N GLY A 98 8.77 28.45 9.29
CA GLY A 98 9.11 27.32 8.41
C GLY A 98 9.27 26.00 9.17
N ASN A 99 10.12 25.09 8.67
CA ASN A 99 10.30 23.74 9.23
C ASN A 99 11.77 23.46 9.54
N ALA A 100 12.04 22.83 10.69
CA ALA A 100 13.35 22.27 11.03
C ALA A 100 13.21 20.78 11.39
N ASN A 101 14.08 19.91 10.85
CA ASN A 101 14.09 18.49 11.14
C ASN A 101 15.52 17.96 11.35
N THR A 102 15.73 17.27 12.47
CA THR A 102 16.96 16.53 12.76
C THR A 102 16.74 15.02 12.79
N GLY A 103 15.48 14.56 12.73
CA GLY A 103 15.10 13.16 12.84
C GLY A 103 14.48 12.61 11.55
N PHE A 104 13.40 11.85 11.70
CA PHE A 104 12.63 11.31 10.58
C PHE A 104 11.30 12.06 10.41
N ARG A 105 10.97 12.46 9.17
CA ARG A 105 9.66 13.03 8.82
C ARG A 105 9.10 12.34 7.58
N GLN A 106 7.79 12.13 7.56
CA GLN A 106 7.06 11.72 6.37
C GLN A 106 6.43 12.94 5.70
N GLY A 107 6.66 13.09 4.39
CA GLY A 107 6.13 14.19 3.57
C GLY A 107 4.75 13.89 2.96
#